data_AF-A0A450YYE3-F1
#
_entry.id   AF-A0A450YYE3-F1
#
_cell.length_a   1.000
_cell.length_b   1.000
_cell.length_c   1.000
_cell.angle_alpha   90.00
_cell.angle_beta   90.00
_cell.angle_gamma   90.00
#
_symmetry.space_group_name_H-M   'P 1'
#
loop_
_entity.id
_entity.type
_entity.pdbx_description
1 polymer ?
#
loop_
_entity_poly.entity_id
_entity_poly.type
_entity_poly.pdbx_seq_one_letter_code
_entity_poly.pdbx_strand_id
1 'polypeptide(L)'
;WLDRLPDPFVREDHEAGYNYRISILQAEFSRTQVFDRPLSGRHLFEEVIRENLDLGRPSKVSLIFNRGINKRTPGTFQTRVITQGVIPSLHVSYKSSKIKQYFKEDHALRTETTINNTHDFGLGRSLKNLPELRAIGFAANCRLLEVETISQDCSLAEGVFEQVTRPQIIDGKRVSGLRFDDHRVIGLLQTLCGFLLLPNGFSNSSMRESGRAFIS
;
A
#
# COMPACT_ATOMS: atom_id res chain seq x y z
N TRP A 1 -12.34 -11.46 -33.46
CA TRP A 1 -11.12 -12.19 -33.01
C TRP A 1 -11.43 -13.65 -32.76
N LEU A 2 -12.59 -13.96 -32.16
CA LEU A 2 -13.18 -15.30 -32.18
C LEU A 2 -13.24 -15.86 -33.61
N ASP A 3 -13.60 -15.02 -34.59
CA ASP A 3 -13.66 -15.37 -36.03
C ASP A 3 -12.31 -15.74 -36.66
N ARG A 4 -11.20 -15.61 -35.90
CA ARG A 4 -9.85 -16.02 -36.34
C ARG A 4 -9.43 -17.37 -35.76
N LEU A 5 -10.23 -17.94 -34.85
CA LEU A 5 -9.96 -19.26 -34.28
C LEU A 5 -10.45 -20.35 -35.26
N PRO A 6 -9.73 -21.48 -35.37
CA PRO A 6 -10.23 -22.64 -36.11
C PRO A 6 -11.56 -23.09 -35.52
N ASP A 7 -12.63 -23.09 -36.31
CA ASP A 7 -13.95 -23.54 -35.87
C ASP A 7 -14.14 -25.04 -36.19
N PRO A 8 -14.21 -25.93 -35.18
CA PRO A 8 -14.40 -27.35 -35.39
C PRO A 8 -15.87 -27.71 -35.65
N PHE A 9 -16.79 -26.76 -35.50
CA PHE A 9 -18.23 -27.00 -35.62
C PHE A 9 -18.71 -26.77 -37.05
N VAL A 10 -19.62 -27.64 -37.51
CA VAL A 10 -20.33 -27.41 -38.78
C VAL A 10 -21.58 -26.57 -38.55
N ARG A 11 -22.20 -26.08 -39.62
CA ARG A 11 -23.40 -25.26 -39.53
C ARG A 11 -24.53 -25.94 -38.73
N GLU A 12 -24.72 -27.23 -38.93
CA GLU A 12 -25.71 -28.03 -38.23
C GLU A 12 -25.45 -28.08 -36.71
N ASP A 13 -24.18 -28.07 -36.29
CA ASP A 13 -23.79 -27.98 -34.87
C ASP A 13 -24.14 -26.61 -34.28
N HIS A 14 -23.91 -25.53 -35.02
CA HIS A 14 -24.28 -24.18 -34.60
C HIS A 14 -25.79 -24.00 -34.49
N GLU A 15 -26.55 -24.56 -35.44
CA GLU A 15 -28.02 -24.61 -35.41
C GLU A 15 -28.54 -25.41 -34.21
N ALA A 16 -27.84 -26.48 -33.82
CA ALA A 16 -28.09 -27.23 -32.60
C ALA A 16 -27.59 -26.53 -31.30
N GLY A 17 -26.93 -25.38 -31.42
CA GLY A 17 -26.51 -24.53 -30.30
C GLY A 17 -25.07 -24.73 -29.81
N TYR A 18 -24.27 -25.57 -30.47
CA TYR A 18 -22.85 -25.76 -30.16
C TYR A 18 -22.05 -24.57 -30.67
N ASN A 19 -21.84 -23.60 -29.78
CA ASN A 19 -21.12 -22.36 -30.08
C ASN A 19 -20.03 -22.13 -29.03
N TYR A 20 -18.98 -21.42 -29.43
CA TYR A 20 -17.96 -20.95 -28.49
C TYR A 20 -18.57 -20.13 -27.37
N ARG A 21 -18.15 -20.42 -26.14
CA ARG A 21 -18.46 -19.61 -24.96
C ARG A 21 -17.16 -19.14 -24.34
N ILE A 22 -17.03 -17.83 -24.18
CA ILE A 22 -15.88 -17.25 -23.50
C ILE A 22 -16.01 -17.50 -22.00
N SER A 23 -14.93 -18.01 -21.42
CA SER A 23 -14.78 -18.15 -19.99
C SER A 23 -13.62 -17.30 -19.47
N ILE A 24 -13.76 -16.81 -18.24
CA ILE A 24 -12.78 -16.01 -17.52
C ILE A 24 -11.92 -16.96 -16.71
N LEU A 25 -10.65 -17.10 -17.09
CA LEU A 25 -9.66 -17.86 -16.32
C LEU A 25 -9.05 -17.00 -15.21
N GLN A 26 -8.80 -15.73 -15.49
CA GLN A 26 -8.27 -14.75 -14.55
C GLN A 26 -8.83 -13.37 -14.92
N ALA A 27 -9.14 -12.57 -13.91
CA ALA A 27 -9.49 -11.17 -14.07
C ALA A 27 -8.71 -10.31 -13.07
N GLU A 28 -8.18 -9.19 -13.54
CA GLU A 28 -7.42 -8.24 -12.72
C GLU A 28 -8.10 -6.87 -12.75
N PHE A 29 -8.30 -6.29 -11.57
CA PHE A 29 -8.94 -4.98 -11.40
C PHE A 29 -8.03 -4.08 -10.58
N SER A 30 -7.56 -3.01 -11.21
CA SER A 30 -6.58 -2.08 -10.63
C SER A 30 -7.20 -0.73 -10.31
N ARG A 31 -6.89 -0.19 -9.13
CA ARG A 31 -7.09 1.22 -8.77
C ARG A 31 -5.70 1.86 -8.56
N THR A 32 -5.48 3.02 -9.16
CA THR A 32 -4.22 3.77 -9.02
C THR A 32 -4.52 5.15 -8.46
N GLN A 33 -3.86 5.49 -7.35
CA GLN A 33 -3.89 6.82 -6.75
C GLN A 33 -2.55 7.50 -7.04
N VAL A 34 -2.59 8.65 -7.70
CA VAL A 34 -1.39 9.44 -8.04
C VAL A 34 -1.22 10.50 -6.96
N PHE A 35 0.00 10.63 -6.43
CA PHE A 35 0.31 11.63 -5.40
C PHE A 35 0.85 12.90 -6.03
N ASP A 36 0.46 14.05 -5.48
CA ASP A 36 1.04 15.37 -5.77
C ASP A 36 2.45 15.49 -5.18
N ARG A 37 2.71 14.82 -4.05
CA ARG A 37 4.00 14.68 -3.39
C ARG A 37 4.43 13.20 -3.34
N PRO A 38 5.18 12.73 -4.34
CA PRO A 38 5.54 11.32 -4.47
C PRO A 38 6.32 10.73 -3.29
N LEU A 39 7.25 11.48 -2.69
CA LEU A 39 8.04 11.02 -1.55
C LEU A 39 7.17 10.82 -0.30
N SER A 40 6.28 11.78 0.02
CA SER A 40 5.24 11.59 1.03
C SER A 40 4.39 10.35 0.76
N GLY A 41 3.97 10.13 -0.49
CA GLY A 41 3.20 8.95 -0.88
C GLY A 41 3.95 7.63 -0.66
N ARG A 42 5.26 7.62 -0.89
CA ARG A 42 6.12 6.47 -0.60
C ARG A 42 6.21 6.19 0.89
N HIS A 43 6.50 7.20 1.71
CA HIS A 43 6.58 7.05 3.16
C HIS A 43 5.24 6.59 3.75
N LEU A 44 4.13 7.16 3.27
CA LEU A 44 2.78 6.73 3.64
C LEU A 44 2.61 5.22 3.40
N PHE A 45 3.01 4.73 2.22
CA PHE A 45 2.86 3.32 1.90
C PHE A 45 3.79 2.41 2.72
N GLU A 46 5.01 2.86 3.04
CA GLU A 46 5.90 2.12 3.94
C GLU A 46 5.31 1.96 5.35
N GLU A 47 4.62 2.98 5.86
CA GLU A 47 3.90 2.90 7.13
C GLU A 47 2.64 2.03 7.03
N VAL A 48 1.89 2.10 5.92
CA VAL A 48 0.77 1.16 5.65
C VAL A 48 1.27 -0.29 5.77
N ILE A 49 2.41 -0.61 5.16
CA ILE A 49 2.99 -1.96 5.25
C ILE A 49 3.32 -2.33 6.71
N ARG A 50 3.94 -1.43 7.47
CA ARG A 50 4.32 -1.69 8.87
C ARG A 50 3.11 -1.93 9.78
N GLU A 51 2.07 -1.12 9.65
CA GLU A 51 0.91 -1.17 10.56
C GLU A 51 -0.11 -2.24 10.20
N ASN A 52 -0.12 -2.73 8.95
CA ASN A 52 -1.18 -3.59 8.43
C ASN A 52 -0.73 -5.02 8.09
N LEU A 53 0.29 -5.52 8.79
CA LEU A 53 0.77 -6.91 8.62
C LEU A 53 -0.28 -7.97 9.00
N ASP A 54 -1.37 -7.59 9.67
CA ASP A 54 -2.43 -8.48 10.12
C ASP A 54 -3.65 -8.56 9.18
N LEU A 55 -3.64 -7.89 8.01
CA LEU A 55 -4.76 -7.88 7.05
C LEU A 55 -5.23 -9.25 6.57
N GLY A 56 -4.39 -10.27 6.66
CA GLY A 56 -4.68 -11.67 6.34
C GLY A 56 -5.49 -12.38 7.41
N ARG A 57 -5.71 -11.77 8.58
CA ARG A 57 -6.57 -12.32 9.62
C ARG A 57 -8.00 -12.49 9.07
N PRO A 58 -8.70 -13.59 9.39
CA PRO A 58 -10.05 -13.87 8.88
C PRO A 58 -11.04 -12.70 9.04
N SER A 59 -10.99 -11.95 10.14
CA SER A 59 -11.85 -10.78 10.36
C SER A 59 -11.58 -9.65 9.36
N LYS A 60 -10.32 -9.33 9.09
CA LYS A 60 -9.90 -8.30 8.12
C LYS A 60 -10.21 -8.75 6.69
N VAL A 61 -9.88 -9.99 6.33
CA VAL A 61 -10.20 -10.54 5.00
C VAL A 61 -11.71 -10.58 4.76
N SER A 62 -12.51 -10.90 5.78
CA SER A 62 -13.98 -10.86 5.70
C SER A 62 -14.46 -9.45 5.32
N LEU A 63 -13.88 -8.40 5.90
CA LEU A 63 -14.19 -7.00 5.57
C LEU A 63 -13.73 -6.61 4.18
N ILE A 64 -12.53 -7.03 3.76
CA ILE A 64 -11.94 -6.69 2.45
C ILE A 64 -12.66 -7.38 1.29
N PHE A 65 -13.17 -8.61 1.48
CA PHE A 65 -13.83 -9.39 0.42
C PHE A 65 -15.36 -9.50 0.57
N ASN A 66 -15.94 -9.06 1.71
CA ASN A 66 -17.38 -9.03 1.99
C ASN A 66 -17.96 -10.44 1.96
N ARG A 67 -17.28 -11.32 2.70
CA ARG A 67 -17.56 -12.74 2.77
C ARG A 67 -17.39 -13.19 4.20
N GLY A 68 -18.42 -13.82 4.77
CA GLY A 68 -18.33 -14.40 6.10
C GLY A 68 -17.27 -15.51 6.12
N ILE A 69 -16.24 -15.34 6.93
CA ILE A 69 -15.19 -16.35 7.16
C ILE A 69 -15.37 -16.93 8.55
N ASN A 70 -15.45 -18.25 8.63
CA ASN A 70 -15.52 -19.01 9.88
C ASN A 70 -14.50 -20.17 9.84
N LYS A 71 -14.42 -20.95 10.94
CA LYS A 71 -13.47 -22.06 11.07
C LYS A 71 -13.62 -23.16 10.00
N ARG A 72 -14.78 -23.25 9.35
CA ARG A 72 -15.06 -24.23 8.28
C ARG A 72 -14.82 -23.66 6.88
N THR A 73 -14.54 -22.36 6.74
CA THR A 73 -14.28 -21.75 5.43
C THR A 73 -12.95 -22.27 4.88
N PRO A 74 -12.95 -23.02 3.76
CA PRO A 74 -11.72 -23.55 3.19
C PRO A 74 -10.93 -22.45 2.48
N GLY A 75 -9.62 -22.67 2.38
CA GLY A 75 -8.68 -21.82 1.66
C GLY A 75 -7.71 -21.06 2.57
N THR A 76 -6.78 -20.35 1.93
CA THR A 76 -5.72 -19.62 2.63
C THR A 76 -6.08 -18.14 2.74
N PHE A 77 -5.85 -17.58 3.93
CA PHE A 77 -5.99 -16.16 4.25
C PHE A 77 -4.66 -15.70 4.86
N GLN A 78 -3.97 -14.78 4.21
CA GLN A 78 -2.62 -14.39 4.62
C GLN A 78 -2.27 -12.98 4.13
N THR A 79 -1.44 -12.29 4.92
CA THR A 79 -0.68 -11.12 4.49
C THR A 79 0.73 -11.57 4.15
N ARG A 80 1.29 -11.06 3.06
CA ARG A 80 2.71 -11.18 2.74
C ARG A 80 3.26 -9.82 2.33
N VAL A 81 4.45 -9.51 2.82
CA VAL A 81 5.25 -8.41 2.31
C VAL A 81 6.30 -9.03 1.40
N ILE A 82 6.32 -8.61 0.13
CA ILE A 82 7.32 -9.05 -0.84
C ILE A 82 8.19 -7.87 -1.19
N THR A 83 9.47 -7.97 -0.85
CA THR A 83 10.53 -7.03 -1.23
C THR A 83 11.24 -7.56 -2.47
N GLN A 84 10.82 -7.09 -3.65
CA GLN A 84 11.53 -7.39 -4.90
C GLN A 84 12.29 -6.14 -5.32
N GLY A 85 13.61 -6.14 -5.13
CA GLY A 85 14.42 -4.93 -5.26
C GLY A 85 14.16 -3.93 -4.13
N VAL A 86 13.98 -2.65 -4.47
CA VAL A 86 13.79 -1.54 -3.51
C VAL A 86 12.32 -1.15 -3.27
N ILE A 87 11.38 -1.82 -3.93
CA ILE A 87 9.95 -1.50 -3.82
C ILE A 87 9.25 -2.63 -3.06
N PRO A 88 8.88 -2.43 -1.79
CA PRO A 88 8.08 -3.40 -1.08
C PRO A 88 6.67 -3.46 -1.67
N SER A 89 6.01 -4.60 -1.54
CA SER A 89 4.61 -4.77 -1.93
C SER A 89 3.85 -5.55 -0.87
N LEU A 90 2.62 -5.12 -0.61
CA LEU A 90 1.70 -5.73 0.34
C LEU A 90 0.75 -6.66 -0.41
N HIS A 91 0.63 -7.91 0.04
CA HIS A 91 -0.22 -8.91 -0.58
C HIS A 91 -1.21 -9.44 0.44
N VAL A 92 -2.50 -9.36 0.14
CA VAL A 92 -3.58 -9.95 0.96
C VAL A 92 -4.25 -11.05 0.15
N SER A 93 -4.28 -12.28 0.66
CA SER A 93 -4.85 -13.42 -0.05
C SER A 93 -6.23 -13.81 0.50
N TYR A 94 -7.16 -14.14 -0.39
CA TYR A 94 -8.45 -14.77 -0.10
C TYR A 94 -8.65 -15.95 -1.04
N LYS A 95 -8.48 -17.18 -0.53
CA LYS A 95 -8.55 -18.41 -1.33
C LYS A 95 -7.61 -18.34 -2.54
N SER A 96 -8.14 -18.42 -3.76
CA SER A 96 -7.34 -18.32 -5.00
C SER A 96 -7.12 -16.88 -5.45
N SER A 97 -7.79 -15.91 -4.84
CA SER A 97 -7.71 -14.49 -5.19
C SER A 97 -6.72 -13.75 -4.30
N LYS A 98 -6.15 -12.67 -4.82
CA LYS A 98 -5.15 -11.86 -4.10
C LYS A 98 -5.33 -10.38 -4.41
N ILE A 99 -5.14 -9.53 -3.42
CA ILE A 99 -4.89 -8.11 -3.61
C ILE A 99 -3.40 -7.88 -3.49
N LYS A 100 -2.84 -7.11 -4.42
CA LYS A 100 -1.47 -6.60 -4.37
C LYS A 100 -1.53 -5.08 -4.29
N GLN A 101 -0.81 -4.51 -3.35
CA GLN A 101 -0.62 -3.08 -3.25
C GLN A 101 0.87 -2.76 -3.32
N TYR A 102 1.24 -1.78 -4.14
CA TYR A 102 2.64 -1.39 -4.33
C TYR A 102 2.75 0.04 -4.84
N PHE A 103 3.93 0.63 -4.60
CA PHE A 103 4.27 1.93 -5.14
C PHE A 103 4.79 1.78 -6.58
N LYS A 104 4.04 2.33 -7.54
CA LYS A 104 4.30 2.26 -8.98
C LYS A 104 5.02 3.52 -9.44
N GLU A 105 6.10 3.32 -10.21
CA GLU A 105 6.84 4.39 -10.91
C GLU A 105 7.29 5.52 -9.97
N ASP A 106 7.51 5.23 -8.70
CA ASP A 106 7.83 6.20 -7.65
C ASP A 106 6.86 7.38 -7.53
N HIS A 107 5.61 7.26 -8.04
CA HIS A 107 4.65 8.37 -8.07
C HIS A 107 3.21 7.99 -7.68
N ALA A 108 2.86 6.70 -7.69
CA ALA A 108 1.47 6.28 -7.52
C ALA A 108 1.32 5.01 -6.69
N LEU A 109 0.29 4.94 -5.86
CA LEU A 109 -0.09 3.70 -5.16
C LEU A 109 -1.05 2.91 -6.06
N ARG A 110 -0.64 1.71 -6.46
CA ARG A 110 -1.49 0.75 -7.17
C ARG A 110 -2.04 -0.26 -6.17
N THR A 111 -3.35 -0.40 -6.14
CA THR A 111 -4.06 -1.53 -5.51
C THR A 111 -4.72 -2.38 -6.58
N GLU A 112 -4.38 -3.65 -6.67
CA GLU A 112 -4.83 -4.57 -7.72
C GLU A 112 -5.38 -5.86 -7.14
N THR A 113 -6.63 -6.19 -7.46
CA THR A 113 -7.24 -7.48 -7.13
C THR A 113 -7.17 -8.41 -8.33
N THR A 114 -6.48 -9.55 -8.18
CA THR A 114 -6.52 -10.68 -9.12
C THR A 114 -7.51 -11.73 -8.63
N ILE A 115 -8.47 -12.09 -9.48
CA ILE A 115 -9.43 -13.18 -9.26
C ILE A 115 -9.09 -14.34 -10.20
N ASN A 116 -8.59 -15.45 -9.64
CA ASN A 116 -8.25 -16.66 -10.40
C ASN A 116 -9.36 -17.70 -10.42
N ASN A 117 -10.33 -17.61 -9.51
CA ASN A 117 -11.47 -18.51 -9.46
C ASN A 117 -12.75 -17.74 -9.11
N THR A 118 -13.64 -17.60 -10.10
CA THR A 118 -14.92 -16.90 -9.93
C THR A 118 -15.83 -17.59 -8.90
N HIS A 119 -15.67 -18.90 -8.74
CA HIS A 119 -16.46 -19.70 -7.79
C HIS A 119 -16.16 -19.35 -6.33
N ASP A 120 -14.99 -18.78 -6.03
CA ASP A 120 -14.69 -18.27 -4.69
C ASP A 120 -15.67 -17.19 -4.23
N PHE A 121 -16.31 -16.52 -5.21
CA PHE A 121 -17.31 -15.48 -5.04
C PHE A 121 -18.74 -15.95 -5.35
N GLY A 122 -18.96 -17.23 -5.63
CA GLY A 122 -20.28 -17.77 -5.99
C GLY A 122 -20.67 -17.55 -7.46
N LEU A 123 -19.72 -17.17 -8.32
CA LEU A 123 -19.97 -16.87 -9.74
C LEU A 123 -19.43 -17.96 -10.66
N GLY A 124 -20.15 -18.23 -11.74
CA GLY A 124 -19.64 -19.05 -12.85
C GLY A 124 -18.54 -18.34 -13.64
N ARG A 125 -17.81 -19.09 -14.48
CA ARG A 125 -16.69 -18.53 -15.28
C ARG A 125 -17.11 -17.83 -16.57
N SER A 126 -18.40 -17.81 -16.92
CA SER A 126 -18.83 -17.21 -18.19
C SER A 126 -18.54 -15.71 -18.23
N LEU A 127 -18.14 -15.19 -19.40
CA LEU A 127 -17.89 -13.75 -19.62
C LEU A 127 -19.05 -12.85 -19.18
N LYS A 128 -20.29 -13.35 -19.21
CA LYS A 128 -21.48 -12.62 -18.73
C LYS A 128 -21.36 -12.16 -17.27
N ASN A 129 -20.55 -12.83 -16.46
CA ASN A 129 -20.33 -12.51 -15.06
C ASN A 129 -19.21 -11.46 -14.86
N LEU A 130 -18.55 -10.99 -15.94
CA LEU A 130 -17.49 -9.99 -15.87
C LEU A 130 -17.94 -8.68 -15.18
N PRO A 131 -19.14 -8.12 -15.44
CA PRO A 131 -19.58 -6.90 -14.76
C PRO A 131 -19.66 -7.07 -13.23
N GLU A 132 -20.12 -8.23 -12.78
CA GLU A 132 -20.23 -8.53 -11.35
C GLU A 132 -18.85 -8.78 -10.72
N LEU A 133 -17.97 -9.52 -11.40
CA LEU A 133 -16.56 -9.68 -10.98
C LEU A 133 -15.84 -8.35 -10.90
N ARG A 134 -16.09 -7.45 -11.86
CA ARG A 134 -15.56 -6.09 -11.87
C ARG A 134 -16.02 -5.31 -10.63
N ALA A 135 -17.31 -5.36 -10.31
CA ALA A 135 -17.85 -4.72 -9.12
C ALA A 135 -17.18 -5.26 -7.84
N ILE A 136 -17.03 -6.59 -7.73
CA ILE A 136 -16.35 -7.25 -6.61
C ILE A 136 -14.90 -6.80 -6.50
N GLY A 137 -14.14 -6.82 -7.59
CA GLY A 137 -12.73 -6.47 -7.61
C GLY A 137 -12.47 -5.01 -7.23
N PHE A 138 -13.24 -4.07 -7.79
CA PHE A 138 -13.12 -2.66 -7.42
C PHE A 138 -13.57 -2.41 -5.98
N ALA A 139 -14.66 -3.04 -5.53
CA ALA A 139 -15.11 -2.91 -4.16
C ALA A 139 -14.10 -3.49 -3.16
N ALA A 140 -13.39 -4.57 -3.52
CA ALA A 140 -12.31 -5.13 -2.70
C ALA A 140 -11.13 -4.17 -2.61
N ASN A 141 -10.73 -3.53 -3.71
CA ASN A 141 -9.71 -2.48 -3.70
C ASN A 141 -10.11 -1.30 -2.80
N CYS A 142 -11.36 -0.83 -2.88
CA CYS A 142 -11.85 0.26 -2.03
C CYS A 142 -11.81 -0.13 -0.55
N ARG A 143 -12.32 -1.32 -0.21
CA ARG A 143 -12.40 -1.76 1.19
C ARG A 143 -11.04 -2.07 1.80
N LEU A 144 -10.06 -2.49 1.00
CA LEU A 144 -8.68 -2.57 1.48
C LEU A 144 -8.22 -1.20 1.99
N LEU A 145 -8.37 -0.16 1.17
CA LEU A 145 -8.00 1.22 1.53
C LEU A 145 -8.78 1.76 2.74
N GLU A 146 -10.03 1.33 2.94
CA GLU A 146 -10.86 1.71 4.09
C GLU A 146 -10.46 0.98 5.39
N VAL A 147 -9.93 -0.24 5.28
CA VAL A 147 -9.54 -1.08 6.42
C VAL A 147 -8.09 -0.82 6.86
N GLU A 148 -7.27 -0.30 5.96
CA GLU A 148 -5.90 0.13 6.24
C GLU A 148 -5.90 1.23 7.31
N THR A 149 -5.11 1.02 8.36
CA THR A 149 -4.90 1.99 9.43
C THR A 149 -3.52 2.61 9.32
N ILE A 150 -3.42 3.90 9.63
CA ILE A 150 -2.15 4.63 9.70
C ILE A 150 -2.21 5.51 10.94
N SER A 151 -1.18 5.43 11.78
CA SER A 151 -1.11 6.16 13.05
C SER A 151 -0.30 7.46 12.93
N GLN A 152 0.37 7.70 11.80
CA GLN A 152 1.22 8.88 11.56
C GLN A 152 0.68 9.79 10.44
N ASP A 153 0.76 11.10 10.65
CA ASP A 153 0.58 12.12 9.60
C ASP A 153 1.86 12.27 8.77
N CYS A 154 2.07 11.41 7.77
CA CYS A 154 3.24 11.45 6.89
C CYS A 154 3.35 12.76 6.07
N SER A 155 2.24 13.45 5.84
CA SER A 155 2.17 14.72 5.10
C SER A 155 2.84 15.89 5.84
N LEU A 156 2.82 15.85 7.17
CA LEU A 156 3.41 16.90 8.02
C LEU A 156 4.93 16.79 8.04
N ALA A 157 5.46 15.57 7.97
CA ALA A 157 6.89 15.29 8.06
C ALA A 157 7.69 15.88 6.89
N GLU A 158 7.23 15.76 5.64
CA GLU A 158 7.97 16.27 4.48
C GLU A 158 8.01 17.80 4.46
N GLY A 159 6.87 18.47 4.68
CA GLY A 159 6.80 19.93 4.72
C GLY A 159 7.64 20.53 5.86
N VAL A 160 7.59 19.93 7.05
CA VAL A 160 8.44 20.33 8.18
C VAL A 160 9.90 20.05 7.87
N PHE A 161 10.23 18.92 7.24
CA PHE A 161 11.61 18.58 6.90
C PHE A 161 12.21 19.55 5.86
N GLU A 162 11.48 19.88 4.80
CA GLU A 162 11.87 20.92 3.85
C GLU A 162 12.01 22.28 4.52
N GLN A 163 11.07 22.62 5.41
CA GLN A 163 11.08 23.88 6.13
C GLN A 163 12.32 24.01 7.02
N VAL A 164 12.64 22.94 7.75
CA VAL A 164 13.75 22.89 8.72
C VAL A 164 15.11 22.86 8.01
N THR A 165 15.22 22.22 6.85
CA THR A 165 16.47 22.16 6.07
C THR A 165 16.80 23.46 5.33
N ARG A 166 15.82 24.34 5.11
CA ARG A 166 16.00 25.62 4.42
C ARG A 166 16.22 26.78 5.43
N PRO A 167 17.09 27.76 5.11
CA PRO A 167 17.20 28.97 5.92
C PRO A 167 15.87 29.72 5.99
N GLN A 168 15.49 30.19 7.17
CA GLN A 168 14.22 30.89 7.42
C GLN A 168 14.45 32.24 8.09
N ILE A 169 13.44 33.13 8.04
CA ILE A 169 13.42 34.36 8.84
C ILE A 169 12.35 34.18 9.91
N ILE A 170 12.77 34.18 11.18
CA ILE A 170 11.90 34.07 12.35
C ILE A 170 12.15 35.32 13.20
N ASP A 171 11.10 36.06 13.54
CA ASP A 171 11.17 37.31 14.30
C ASP A 171 12.21 38.32 13.79
N GLY A 172 12.26 38.47 12.45
CA GLY A 172 13.19 39.39 11.77
C GLY A 172 14.66 38.93 11.76
N LYS A 173 14.97 37.75 12.31
CA LYS A 173 16.32 37.18 12.33
C LYS A 173 16.43 36.00 11.38
N ARG A 174 17.52 35.96 10.61
CA ARG A 174 17.84 34.83 9.74
C ARG A 174 18.31 33.65 10.58
N VAL A 175 17.58 32.55 10.51
CA VAL A 175 17.90 31.26 11.11
C VAL A 175 18.42 30.34 10.00
N SER A 176 19.58 29.71 10.23
CA SER A 176 20.13 28.73 9.29
C SER A 176 19.29 27.46 9.25
N GLY A 177 19.17 26.85 8.07
CA GLY A 177 18.53 25.54 7.94
C GLY A 177 19.38 24.45 8.60
N LEU A 178 18.72 23.44 9.17
CA LEU A 178 19.32 22.22 9.70
C LEU A 178 19.53 21.22 8.58
N ARG A 179 20.74 21.19 8.02
CA ARG A 179 21.15 20.23 7.00
C ARG A 179 21.54 18.90 7.66
N PHE A 180 20.75 17.86 7.47
CA PHE A 180 20.94 16.56 8.14
C PHE A 180 22.18 15.77 7.66
N ASP A 181 22.86 16.24 6.61
CA ASP A 181 24.16 15.77 6.13
C ASP A 181 25.35 16.52 6.76
N ASP A 182 25.11 17.58 7.53
CA ASP A 182 26.14 18.31 8.27
C ASP A 182 26.46 17.57 9.59
N HIS A 183 27.72 17.19 9.79
CA HIS A 183 28.19 16.55 11.02
C HIS A 183 27.82 17.32 12.30
N ARG A 184 27.73 18.65 12.24
CA ARG A 184 27.33 19.49 13.38
C ARG A 184 25.85 19.32 13.72
N VAL A 185 24.99 19.19 12.71
CA VAL A 185 23.55 18.93 12.90
C VAL A 185 23.34 17.52 13.41
N ILE A 186 24.10 16.54 12.90
CA ILE A 186 24.08 15.16 13.40
C ILE A 186 24.50 15.10 14.87
N GLY A 187 25.62 15.72 15.25
CA GLY A 187 26.08 15.76 16.64
C GLY A 187 25.11 16.47 17.58
N LEU A 188 24.46 17.54 17.10
CA LEU A 188 23.40 18.23 17.83
C LEU A 188 22.18 17.31 18.09
N LEU A 189 21.70 16.59 17.08
CA LEU A 189 20.56 15.68 17.20
C LEU A 189 20.88 14.49 18.10
N GLN A 190 22.08 13.92 18.01
CA GLN A 190 22.56 12.88 18.92
C GLN A 190 22.56 13.35 20.37
N THR A 191 23.04 14.58 20.61
CA THR A 191 23.04 15.20 21.93
C THR A 191 21.60 15.38 22.45
N LEU A 192 20.68 15.89 21.62
CA LEU A 192 19.26 16.05 21.96
C LEU A 192 18.58 14.70 22.29
N CYS A 193 18.87 13.64 21.54
CA CYS A 193 18.37 12.30 21.83
C CYS A 193 18.86 11.76 23.18
N GLY A 194 20.09 12.08 23.59
CA GLY A 194 20.61 11.75 24.92
C GLY A 194 19.87 12.48 26.04
N PHE A 195 19.43 13.72 25.79
CA PHE A 195 18.69 14.53 26.77
C PHE A 195 17.21 14.17 26.87
N LEU A 196 16.60 13.55 25.86
CA LEU A 196 15.21 13.05 25.91
C LEU A 196 15.00 11.97 26.98
N LEU A 197 16.08 11.35 27.46
CA LEU A 197 16.06 10.35 28.53
C LEU A 197 16.16 10.97 29.94
N LEU A 198 16.32 12.29 30.06
CA LEU A 198 16.37 12.96 31.37
C LEU A 198 14.95 13.23 31.89
N PRO A 199 14.56 12.69 33.06
CA PRO A 199 13.20 12.82 33.57
C PRO A 199 12.79 14.26 33.93
N ASN A 200 13.76 15.18 34.09
CA ASN A 200 13.52 16.58 34.45
C ASN A 200 13.75 17.56 33.28
N GLY A 201 13.90 17.05 32.04
CA GLY A 201 14.22 17.87 30.87
C GLY A 201 15.66 18.39 30.86
N PHE A 202 15.94 19.40 30.04
CA PHE A 202 17.27 19.99 29.89
C PHE A 202 17.21 21.51 29.76
N SER A 203 18.30 22.17 30.13
CA SER A 203 18.48 23.61 29.99
C SER A 203 19.38 23.96 28.80
N ASN A 204 19.29 25.19 28.33
CA ASN A 204 20.16 25.70 27.25
C ASN A 204 21.65 25.71 27.62
N SER A 205 21.99 25.76 28.90
CA SER A 205 23.38 25.68 29.37
C SER A 205 23.88 24.24 29.35
N SER A 206 23.12 23.29 29.92
CA SER A 206 23.48 21.86 29.93
C SER A 206 23.61 21.29 28.52
N MET A 207 22.78 21.74 27.57
CA MET A 207 22.86 21.34 26.18
C MET A 207 24.12 21.83 25.46
N ARG A 208 24.57 23.06 25.73
CA ARG A 208 25.80 23.62 25.13
C ARG A 208 27.06 22.94 25.64
N GLU A 209 27.05 22.54 26.91
CA GLU A 209 28.16 21.86 27.55
C GLU A 209 28.38 20.47 26.95
N SER A 210 27.32 19.68 26.79
CA SER A 210 27.40 18.35 26.14
C SER A 210 27.63 18.44 24.63
N GLY A 211 27.00 19.39 23.92
CA GLY A 211 27.18 19.54 22.46
C GLY A 211 28.61 19.88 22.05
N ARG A 212 29.39 20.55 22.92
CA ARG A 212 30.82 20.82 22.68
C ARG A 212 31.68 19.56 22.64
N ALA A 213 31.27 18.49 23.33
CA ALA A 213 31.99 17.22 23.35
C ALA A 213 31.73 16.37 22.08
N PHE A 214 30.64 16.65 21.35
CA PHE A 214 30.24 15.91 20.14
C PHE A 214 30.60 16.62 18.82
N ILE A 215 30.96 17.91 18.87
CA ILE A 215 31.16 18.77 17.68
C ILE A 215 32.67 19.08 17.43
N SER A 216 33.59 18.55 18.25
CA SER A 216 35.04 18.63 18.00
C SER A 216 35.50 17.55 17.03
#